data_AF-A0A526THM4-F1
#
_entry.id   AF-A0A526THM4-F1
#
_cell.length_a   1.000
_cell.length_b   1.000
_cell.length_c   1.000
_cell.angle_alpha   90.00
_cell.angle_beta   90.00
_cell.angle_gamma   90.00
#
_symmetry.space_group_name_H-M   'P 1'
#
loop_
_entity.id
_entity.type
_entity.pdbx_description
1 polymer ?
#
loop_
_entity_poly.entity_id
_entity_poly.type
_entity_poly.pdbx_seq_one_letter_code
_entity_poly.pdbx_strand_id
1 'polypeptide(L)'
;RGIRVTAVAPGSVRTPMVTELARAGKMDLAAIRRRVPMGRLARPDEIARVVRFLSSTQARYITGSVLAVDGGWMSFNQPGDAHPPVDGALQAELSCPAECTDARIVLVTGGAKSIGAAVARR
;
A
#
# COMPACT_ATOMS: atom_id res chain seq x y z
N ARG A 1 1.18 -3.56 -31.07
CA ARG A 1 0.50 -4.20 -29.91
C ARG A 1 0.15 -3.10 -28.90
N GLY A 2 -1.10 -3.00 -28.45
CA GLY A 2 -1.63 -1.92 -27.60
C GLY A 2 -1.76 -2.28 -26.11
N ILE A 3 -0.69 -2.81 -25.51
CA ILE A 3 -0.67 -3.16 -24.08
C ILE A 3 -0.27 -1.92 -23.28
N ARG A 4 -1.04 -1.58 -22.24
CA ARG A 4 -0.68 -0.53 -21.29
C ARG A 4 0.22 -1.08 -20.20
N VAL A 5 1.25 -0.32 -19.84
CA VAL A 5 2.18 -0.68 -18.77
C VAL A 5 2.18 0.45 -17.76
N THR A 6 1.98 0.14 -16.48
CA THR A 6 1.98 1.13 -15.40
C THR A 6 2.56 0.47 -14.16
N ALA A 7 3.35 1.21 -13.40
CA ALA A 7 3.86 0.77 -12.11
C ALA A 7 3.05 1.41 -10.99
N VAL A 8 2.72 0.64 -9.96
CA VAL A 8 2.23 1.16 -8.68
C VAL A 8 3.40 1.11 -7.72
N ALA A 9 3.67 2.23 -7.05
CA ALA A 9 4.72 2.37 -6.05
C ALA A 9 4.08 2.60 -4.67
N PRO A 10 3.78 1.53 -3.91
CA PRO A 10 3.20 1.66 -2.60
C PRO A 10 4.19 2.19 -1.56
N GLY A 11 3.69 2.92 -0.57
CA GLY A 11 4.41 3.20 0.67
C GLY A 11 4.32 2.03 1.67
N SER A 12 4.31 2.33 2.97
CA SER A 12 4.13 1.30 4.00
C SER A 12 2.71 0.72 3.97
N VAL A 13 2.61 -0.57 3.66
CA VAL A 13 1.35 -1.32 3.60
C VAL A 13 1.31 -2.37 4.71
N ARG A 14 0.18 -2.47 5.37
CA ARG A 14 -0.10 -3.50 6.38
C ARG A 14 -0.17 -4.89 5.73
N THR A 15 0.93 -5.63 5.83
CA THR A 15 1.03 -7.02 5.37
C THR A 15 1.35 -7.95 6.54
N PRO A 16 1.11 -9.27 6.42
CA PRO A 16 1.51 -10.22 7.46
C PRO A 16 2.99 -10.11 7.84
N MET A 17 3.87 -9.91 6.84
CA MET A 17 5.30 -9.67 7.05
C MET A 17 5.58 -8.43 7.90
N VAL A 18 4.89 -7.32 7.64
CA VAL A 18 5.02 -6.07 8.44
C VAL A 18 4.58 -6.31 9.88
N THR A 19 3.49 -7.04 10.07
CA THR A 19 3.01 -7.42 11.41
C THR A 19 4.03 -8.29 12.16
N GLU A 20 4.65 -9.27 11.49
CA GLU A 20 5.68 -10.12 12.08
C GLU A 20 6.95 -9.34 12.45
N LEU A 21 7.41 -8.45 11.56
CA LEU A 21 8.56 -7.57 11.80
C LEU A 21 8.31 -6.64 12.99
N ALA A 22 7.11 -6.08 13.10
CA ALA A 22 6.72 -5.23 14.23
C ALA A 22 6.71 -6.02 15.55
N ARG A 23 6.13 -7.22 15.57
CA ARG A 23 6.12 -8.10 16.75
C ARG A 23 7.52 -8.52 17.18
N ALA A 24 8.44 -8.70 16.23
CA ALA A 24 9.83 -9.02 16.50
C ALA A 24 10.67 -7.81 16.95
N GLY A 25 10.07 -6.62 17.10
CA GLY A 25 10.78 -5.38 17.42
C GLY A 25 11.71 -4.88 16.30
N LYS A 26 11.61 -5.45 15.10
CA LYS A 26 12.46 -5.14 13.93
C LYS A 26 11.88 -4.01 13.07
N MET A 27 10.69 -3.52 13.40
CA MET A 27 10.04 -2.44 12.69
C MET A 27 9.21 -1.59 13.68
N ASP A 28 9.54 -0.30 13.78
CA ASP A 28 8.79 0.66 14.59
C ASP A 28 7.62 1.22 13.77
N LEU A 29 6.43 0.67 14.00
CA LEU A 29 5.20 1.13 13.36
C LEU A 29 4.82 2.56 13.78
N ALA A 30 5.18 2.99 14.99
CA ALA A 30 4.91 4.35 15.43
C ALA A 30 5.78 5.36 14.66
N ALA A 31 7.06 5.05 14.44
CA ALA A 31 7.93 5.87 13.61
C ALA A 31 7.47 5.93 12.14
N ILE A 32 7.02 4.81 11.58
CA ILE A 32 6.44 4.79 10.22
C ILE A 32 5.20 5.68 10.18
N ARG A 33 4.28 5.51 11.13
CA ARG A 33 3.04 6.28 11.23
C ARG A 33 3.30 7.78 11.27
N ARG A 34 4.28 8.22 12.08
CA ARG A 34 4.63 9.64 12.21
C ARG A 34 5.16 10.24 10.91
N ARG A 35 5.87 9.46 10.10
CA ARG A 35 6.51 9.96 8.87
C ARG A 35 5.60 9.89 7.64
N VAL A 36 4.49 9.15 7.71
CA VAL A 36 3.45 9.15 6.66
C VAL A 36 2.45 10.27 6.94
N PRO A 37 2.24 11.24 6.01
CA PRO A 37 1.28 12.33 6.21
C PRO A 37 -0.16 11.88 6.51
N MET A 38 -0.61 10.79 5.88
CA MET A 38 -1.90 10.17 6.21
C MET A 38 -1.97 9.55 7.61
N GLY A 39 -0.85 9.49 8.34
CA GLY A 39 -0.81 9.07 9.73
C GLY A 39 -1.15 7.61 9.96
N ARG A 40 -0.98 6.73 8.96
CA ARG A 40 -1.28 5.30 9.05
C ARG A 40 -0.61 4.53 7.93
N LEU A 41 -0.49 3.22 8.10
CA LEU A 41 -0.16 2.34 6.99
C LEU A 41 -1.38 2.18 6.06
N ALA A 42 -1.10 1.95 4.78
CA ALA A 42 -2.14 1.58 3.83
C ALA A 42 -2.62 0.14 4.09
N ARG A 43 -3.89 -0.14 3.80
CA ARG A 43 -4.43 -1.50 3.75
C ARG A 43 -4.12 -2.12 2.38
N PRO A 44 -3.89 -3.45 2.28
CA PRO A 44 -3.70 -4.12 0.99
C PRO A 44 -4.83 -3.81 -0.02
N ASP A 45 -6.08 -3.72 0.45
CA ASP A 45 -7.24 -3.40 -0.39
C ASP A 45 -7.16 -2.01 -1.03
N GLU A 46 -6.49 -1.05 -0.39
CA GLU A 46 -6.30 0.28 -0.97
C GLU A 46 -5.38 0.21 -2.19
N ILE A 47 -4.33 -0.60 -2.13
CA ILE A 47 -3.44 -0.84 -3.27
C ILE A 47 -4.15 -1.67 -4.35
N ALA A 48 -4.88 -2.71 -3.96
CA ALA A 48 -5.66 -3.54 -4.88
C ALA A 48 -6.69 -2.72 -5.67
N ARG A 49 -7.38 -1.77 -5.02
CA ARG A 49 -8.32 -0.85 -5.68
C ARG A 49 -7.63 0.03 -6.73
N VAL A 50 -6.41 0.50 -6.48
CA VAL A 50 -5.64 1.27 -7.48
C VAL A 50 -5.26 0.39 -8.66
N VAL A 51 -4.79 -0.84 -8.40
CA VAL A 51 -4.48 -1.80 -9.46
C VAL A 51 -5.73 -2.13 -10.30
N ARG A 52 -6.89 -2.29 -9.66
CA ARG A 52 -8.18 -2.49 -10.34
C ARG A 52 -8.56 -1.28 -11.20
N PHE A 53 -8.40 -0.06 -10.69
CA PHE A 53 -8.62 1.16 -11.45
C PHE A 53 -7.72 1.23 -12.69
N LEU A 54 -6.41 0.98 -12.53
CA LEU A 54 -5.45 0.98 -13.64
C LEU A 54 -5.75 -0.10 -14.68
N SER A 55 -6.37 -1.20 -14.26
CA SER A 55 -6.83 -2.30 -15.13
C SER A 55 -8.21 -2.04 -15.75
N SER A 56 -8.88 -0.95 -15.38
CA SER A 56 -10.21 -0.58 -15.87
C SER A 56 -10.17 0.24 -17.15
N THR A 57 -11.33 0.42 -17.79
CA THR A 57 -11.50 1.32 -18.95
C THR A 57 -11.42 2.80 -18.57
N GLN A 58 -11.51 3.13 -17.28
CA GLN A 58 -11.36 4.49 -16.77
C GLN A 58 -9.91 4.97 -16.88
N ALA A 59 -8.94 4.04 -16.83
CA ALA A 59 -7.50 4.33 -16.97
C ALA A 59 -6.97 4.11 -18.40
N ARG A 60 -7.83 4.11 -19.42
CA ARG A 60 -7.45 3.73 -20.80
C ARG A 60 -6.36 4.57 -21.45
N TYR A 61 -6.15 5.80 -20.96
CA TYR A 61 -5.12 6.71 -21.46
C TYR A 61 -3.90 6.83 -20.52
N ILE A 62 -3.82 5.94 -19.52
CA ILE A 62 -2.73 5.89 -18.55
C ILE A 62 -1.82 4.71 -18.91
N THR A 63 -0.60 5.03 -19.34
CA THR A 63 0.49 4.08 -19.62
C THR A 63 1.84 4.79 -19.48
N GLY A 64 2.91 4.06 -19.19
CA GLY A 64 4.27 4.59 -19.00
C GLY A 64 4.50 5.37 -17.71
N SER A 65 3.56 5.33 -16.76
CA SER A 65 3.65 6.08 -15.50
C SER A 65 4.00 5.20 -14.30
N VAL A 66 4.57 5.83 -13.28
CA VAL A 66 4.72 5.28 -11.93
C VAL A 66 3.78 6.05 -11.02
N LEU A 67 2.79 5.38 -10.46
CA LEU A 67 1.82 5.97 -9.56
C LEU A 67 2.23 5.70 -8.10
N ALA A 68 2.63 6.75 -7.40
CA ALA A 68 2.88 6.68 -5.96
C ALA A 68 1.56 6.49 -5.19
N VAL A 69 1.53 5.49 -4.31
CA VAL A 69 0.38 5.17 -3.43
C VAL A 69 0.91 4.97 -2.02
N ASP A 70 1.36 6.05 -1.41
CA ASP A 70 2.23 6.02 -0.24
C ASP A 70 1.76 6.92 0.93
N GLY A 71 0.53 7.44 0.84
CA GLY A 71 -0.03 8.33 1.85
C GLY A 71 0.68 9.67 1.96
N GLY A 72 1.39 10.11 0.89
CA GLY A 72 2.10 11.37 0.82
C GLY A 72 3.56 11.30 1.27
N TRP A 73 4.07 10.10 1.56
CA TRP A 73 5.43 9.90 2.05
C TRP A 73 6.50 10.55 1.16
N MET A 74 6.48 10.27 -0.14
CA MET A 74 7.47 10.79 -1.10
C MET A 74 7.33 12.31 -1.31
N SER A 75 6.16 12.88 -1.03
CA SER A 75 5.91 14.32 -1.12
C SER A 75 6.31 15.07 0.16
N PHE A 76 6.40 14.36 1.29
CA PHE A 76 6.82 14.92 2.57
C PHE A 76 8.34 15.02 2.63
N ASN A 77 8.88 16.07 2.00
CA ASN A 77 10.31 16.35 1.89
C ASN A 77 10.83 17.27 3.02
N GLN A 78 10.42 17.02 4.28
CA GLN A 78 10.91 17.76 5.44
C GLN A 78 11.44 16.82 6.54
N PRO A 79 12.51 17.20 7.26
CA PRO A 79 12.89 16.51 8.49
C PRO A 79 11.82 16.78 9.57
N GLY A 80 11.06 15.76 9.97
CA GLY A 80 10.08 15.89 11.04
C GLY A 80 9.02 14.79 11.06
N ASP A 81 8.12 14.87 12.05
CA ASP A 81 6.91 14.05 12.11
C ASP A 81 5.81 14.73 11.27
N ALA A 82 5.35 14.04 10.22
CA ALA A 82 4.21 14.45 9.39
C ALA A 82 2.86 14.31 10.11
N HIS A 83 2.82 13.48 11.17
CA HIS A 83 1.61 13.20 11.95
C HIS A 83 1.93 13.17 13.47
N PRO A 84 1.09 13.78 14.33
CA PRO A 84 1.31 13.80 15.78
C PRO A 84 1.23 12.40 16.42
N PRO A 85 1.88 12.17 17.59
CA PRO A 85 1.76 10.91 18.32
C PRO A 85 0.32 10.67 18.77
N VAL A 86 -0.21 9.46 18.59
CA VAL A 86 -1.54 9.07 19.08
C VAL A 86 -1.47 7.68 19.73
N ASP A 87 -2.00 7.57 20.96
CA ASP A 87 -2.04 6.32 21.71
C ASP A 87 -3.14 5.37 21.19
N GLY A 88 -2.88 4.06 21.17
CA GLY A 88 -3.89 3.01 20.90
C GLY A 88 -4.21 2.68 19.42
N ALA A 89 -3.71 3.45 18.46
CA ALA A 89 -4.05 3.26 17.04
C ALA A 89 -3.43 2.00 16.36
N LEU A 90 -2.40 1.42 16.97
CA LEU A 90 -1.68 0.26 16.41
C LEU A 90 -2.57 -0.98 16.27
N GLN A 91 -3.49 -1.22 17.22
CA GLN A 91 -4.25 -2.47 17.26
C GLN A 91 -5.29 -2.57 16.12
N ALA A 92 -5.93 -1.45 15.77
CA ALA A 92 -6.84 -1.36 14.63
C ALA A 92 -6.11 -1.49 13.28
N GLU A 93 -4.85 -1.05 13.24
CA GLU A 93 -3.92 -1.27 12.14
C GLU A 93 -3.34 -2.69 12.11
N LEU A 94 -3.91 -3.68 12.81
CA LEU A 94 -3.45 -5.08 12.72
C LEU A 94 -4.55 -6.06 12.25
N SER A 95 -5.83 -5.64 12.21
CA SER A 95 -6.96 -6.50 11.85
C SER A 95 -7.36 -6.42 10.37
N CYS A 96 -7.62 -7.58 9.75
CA CYS A 96 -7.78 -7.76 8.30
C CYS A 96 -9.22 -8.20 7.96
N PRO A 97 -10.10 -7.35 7.40
CA PRO A 97 -11.42 -7.77 6.90
C PRO A 97 -11.31 -8.38 5.50
N ALA A 98 -12.18 -9.33 5.17
CA ALA A 98 -12.24 -10.01 3.88
C ALA A 98 -13.36 -9.43 2.99
N GLU A 99 -13.05 -9.11 1.73
CA GLU A 99 -14.03 -8.88 0.65
C GLU A 99 -13.42 -9.36 -0.69
N CYS A 100 -14.27 -9.83 -1.61
CA CYS A 100 -13.90 -10.48 -2.89
C CYS A 100 -14.66 -9.81 -4.06
N THR A 101 -14.02 -9.55 -5.21
CA THR A 101 -14.71 -9.07 -6.43
C THR A 101 -14.09 -9.57 -7.75
N ASP A 102 -14.90 -9.47 -8.83
CA ASP A 102 -14.78 -10.08 -10.17
C ASP A 102 -13.42 -10.11 -10.89
N ALA A 103 -13.21 -11.21 -11.63
CA ALA A 103 -11.95 -11.60 -12.26
C ALA A 103 -11.53 -10.76 -13.47
N ARG A 104 -10.30 -10.23 -13.42
CA ARG A 104 -9.49 -9.79 -14.57
C ARG A 104 -8.04 -10.25 -14.37
N ILE A 105 -7.34 -10.58 -15.44
CA ILE A 105 -5.93 -11.02 -15.37
C ILE A 105 -5.04 -9.77 -15.21
N VAL A 106 -4.38 -9.66 -14.07
CA VAL A 106 -3.39 -8.62 -13.78
C VAL A 106 -2.08 -9.28 -13.38
N LEU A 107 -0.97 -8.88 -14.02
CA LEU A 107 0.36 -9.29 -13.60
C LEU A 107 0.89 -8.28 -12.58
N VAL A 108 0.90 -8.67 -11.30
CA VAL A 108 1.51 -7.88 -10.23
C VAL A 108 2.93 -8.40 -10.02
N THR A 109 3.93 -7.60 -10.39
CA THR A 109 5.33 -7.91 -10.09
C THR A 109 5.74 -7.20 -8.79
N GLY A 110 6.25 -7.97 -7.82
CA GLY A 110 6.60 -7.47 -6.48
C GLY A 110 6.97 -8.63 -5.54
N GLY A 111 7.55 -8.34 -4.38
CA GLY A 111 8.07 -9.37 -3.47
C GLY A 111 7.02 -10.44 -3.11
N ALA A 112 7.32 -11.71 -3.44
CA ALA A 112 6.40 -12.85 -3.34
C ALA A 112 5.90 -13.17 -1.91
N LYS A 113 6.47 -12.54 -0.88
CA LYS A 113 6.11 -12.72 0.53
C LYS A 113 5.54 -11.46 1.19
N SER A 114 5.44 -10.35 0.45
CA SER A 114 5.14 -9.02 1.01
C SER A 114 3.92 -8.38 0.30
N ILE A 115 4.01 -7.11 -0.06
CA ILE A 115 2.90 -6.30 -0.61
C ILE A 115 2.28 -6.97 -1.84
N GLY A 116 3.09 -7.45 -2.79
CA GLY A 116 2.59 -8.10 -4.00
C GLY A 116 1.68 -9.29 -3.70
N ALA A 117 2.09 -10.16 -2.78
CA ALA A 117 1.28 -11.31 -2.35
C ALA A 117 0.04 -10.92 -1.54
N ALA A 118 0.10 -9.84 -0.75
CA ALA A 118 -1.04 -9.34 0.00
C ALA A 118 -2.10 -8.72 -0.92
N VAL A 119 -1.68 -8.02 -1.97
CA VAL A 119 -2.56 -7.41 -2.97
C VAL A 119 -3.18 -8.45 -3.89
N ALA A 120 -2.40 -9.44 -4.36
CA ALA A 120 -2.90 -10.48 -5.26
C ALA A 120 -3.99 -11.39 -4.66
N ARG A 121 -4.14 -11.39 -3.32
CA ARG A 121 -5.20 -12.12 -2.61
C ARG A 121 -6.53 -11.35 -2.49
N ARG A 122 -6.61 -10.13 -3.03
CA ARG A 122 -7.75 -9.22 -2.95
C ARG A 122 -8.34 -8.99 -4.33
#